data_AF-A0A1D8TVD6-F1
#
_entry.id   AF-A0A1D8TVD6-F1
#
_cell.length_a   1.000
_cell.length_b   1.000
_cell.length_c   1.000
_cell.angle_alpha   90.00
_cell.angle_beta   90.00
_cell.angle_gamma   90.00
#
_symmetry.space_group_name_H-M   'P 1'
#
loop_
_entity.id
_entity.type
_entity.pdbx_description
1 polymer ?
#
loop_
_entity_poly.entity_id
_entity_poly.type
_entity_poly.pdbx_seq_one_letter_code
_entity_poly.pdbx_strand_id
1 'polypeptide(L)'
;MNLSPELQREIEQISISQGISPEQFILETLIEKISSLKQQSVSSITISTEYTQQNPHLQNKDGILVIETATLDQINFNDLIDQLRAERDQEQLCL
;
A
#
# COMPACT_ATOMS: atom_id res chain seq x y z
N MET A 1 15.82 34.34 3.14
CA MET A 1 15.94 32.91 3.56
C MET A 1 17.42 32.60 3.73
N ASN A 2 17.82 31.78 4.71
CA ASN A 2 19.24 31.47 4.92
C ASN A 2 19.64 30.22 4.10
N LEU A 3 19.66 30.38 2.79
CA LEU A 3 20.00 29.35 1.81
C LEU A 3 21.37 29.64 1.20
N SER A 4 22.00 28.65 0.57
CA SER A 4 23.21 28.92 -0.19
C SER A 4 22.91 29.92 -1.31
N PRO A 5 23.85 30.83 -1.66
CA PRO A 5 23.62 31.84 -2.70
C PRO A 5 23.25 31.24 -4.06
N GLU A 6 23.79 30.06 -4.37
CA GLU A 6 23.50 29.32 -5.59
C GLU A 6 22.05 28.82 -5.60
N LEU A 7 21.61 28.15 -4.52
CA LEU A 7 20.25 27.64 -4.39
C LEU A 7 19.23 28.78 -4.42
N GLN A 8 19.52 29.90 -3.76
CA GLN A 8 18.64 31.05 -3.78
C GLN A 8 18.45 31.61 -5.21
N ARG A 9 19.53 31.69 -6.00
CA ARG A 9 19.45 32.16 -7.39
C ARG A 9 18.62 31.22 -8.26
N GLU A 10 18.80 29.91 -8.12
CA GLU A 10 18.00 28.92 -8.86
C GLU A 10 16.51 29.01 -8.51
N ILE A 11 16.17 29.12 -7.21
CA ILE A 11 14.79 29.29 -6.76
C ILE A 11 14.17 30.56 -7.34
N GLU A 12 14.89 31.68 -7.34
CA GLU A 12 14.42 32.94 -7.93
C GLU A 12 14.18 32.80 -9.44
N GLN A 13 15.10 32.19 -10.19
CA GLN A 13 14.92 32.00 -11.64
C GLN A 13 13.72 31.09 -11.97
N ILE A 14 13.60 29.98 -11.26
CA ILE A 14 12.53 29.01 -11.50
C ILE A 14 11.17 29.58 -11.08
N SER A 15 11.08 30.25 -9.92
CA SER A 15 9.83 30.87 -9.47
C SER A 15 9.33 31.95 -10.43
N ILE A 16 10.23 32.78 -10.97
CA ILE A 16 9.91 33.76 -12.03
C ILE A 16 9.36 33.04 -13.28
N SER A 17 10.00 31.96 -13.72
CA SER A 17 9.56 31.19 -14.90
C SER A 17 8.16 30.57 -14.74
N GLN A 18 7.77 30.31 -13.49
CA GLN A 18 6.47 29.73 -13.12
C GLN A 18 5.43 30.78 -12.73
N GLY A 19 5.81 32.06 -12.65
CA GLY A 19 4.92 33.16 -12.26
C GLY A 19 4.51 33.14 -10.79
N ILE A 20 5.29 32.47 -9.92
CA ILE A 20 5.03 32.34 -8.48
C ILE A 20 6.14 32.99 -7.65
N SER A 21 5.91 33.20 -6.35
CA SER A 21 6.95 33.70 -5.47
C SER A 21 7.97 32.60 -5.12
N PRO A 22 9.22 32.96 -4.81
CA PRO A 22 10.23 32.03 -4.29
C PRO A 22 9.74 31.19 -3.10
N GLU A 23 9.00 31.81 -2.18
CA GLU A 23 8.44 31.14 -1.00
C GLU A 23 7.37 30.12 -1.38
N GLN A 24 6.50 30.47 -2.34
CA GLN A 24 5.45 29.58 -2.85
C GLN A 24 6.07 28.36 -3.54
N PHE A 25 7.11 28.57 -4.36
CA PHE A 25 7.84 27.48 -5.02
C PHE A 25 8.43 26.51 -3.99
N ILE A 26 9.04 27.01 -2.92
CA ILE A 26 9.61 26.17 -1.86
C ILE A 26 8.52 25.35 -1.16
N LEU A 27 7.39 25.98 -0.83
CA LEU A 27 6.26 25.30 -0.20
C LEU A 27 5.71 24.17 -1.07
N GLU A 28 5.43 24.44 -2.34
CA GLU A 28 4.90 23.45 -3.28
C GLU A 28 5.89 22.30 -3.50
N THR A 29 7.17 22.63 -3.67
CA THR A 29 8.24 21.63 -3.83
C THR A 29 8.34 20.73 -2.59
N LEU A 30 8.24 21.30 -1.38
CA LEU A 30 8.27 20.51 -0.14
C LEU A 30 7.02 19.62 -0.01
N ILE A 31 5.84 20.14 -0.34
CA ILE A 31 4.59 19.36 -0.33
C ILE A 31 4.70 18.19 -1.31
N GLU A 32 5.17 18.45 -2.54
CA GLU A 32 5.37 17.42 -3.56
C GLU A 32 6.38 16.38 -3.09
N LYS A 33 7.52 16.81 -2.56
CA LYS A 33 8.57 15.90 -2.06
C LYS A 33 8.09 15.04 -0.91
N ILE A 34 7.37 15.62 0.07
CA ILE A 34 6.79 14.88 1.19
C ILE A 34 5.75 13.88 0.68
N SER A 35 4.89 14.30 -0.27
CA SER A 35 3.88 13.42 -0.85
C SER A 35 4.50 12.25 -1.61
N SER A 36 5.53 12.50 -2.41
CA SER A 36 6.30 11.49 -3.13
C SER A 36 7.00 10.52 -2.17
N LEU A 37 7.62 11.02 -1.09
CA LEU A 37 8.25 10.16 -0.08
C LEU A 37 7.23 9.32 0.69
N LYS A 38 6.06 9.87 1.02
CA LYS A 38 4.97 9.10 1.61
C LYS A 38 4.48 8.03 0.66
N GLN A 39 4.31 8.36 -0.63
CA GLN A 39 3.97 7.36 -1.64
C GLN A 39 5.05 6.29 -1.77
N GLN A 40 6.34 6.63 -1.75
CA GLN A 40 7.43 5.64 -1.75
C GLN A 40 7.45 4.77 -0.49
N SER A 41 7.09 5.30 0.69
CA SER A 41 6.95 4.48 1.90
C SER A 41 5.77 3.51 1.83
N VAL A 42 4.72 3.85 1.09
CA VAL A 42 3.60 2.94 0.80
C VAL A 42 3.98 1.99 -0.35
N SER A 43 4.75 2.47 -1.32
CA SER A 43 5.16 1.71 -2.51
C SER A 43 6.36 0.78 -2.29
N SER A 44 7.08 0.89 -1.17
CA SER A 44 7.99 -0.17 -0.72
C SER A 44 7.24 -1.41 -0.20
N ILE A 45 5.90 -1.32 -0.11
CA ILE A 45 4.96 -2.44 0.05
C ILE A 45 4.20 -2.68 -1.28
N THR A 46 4.75 -2.30 -2.44
CA THR A 46 4.25 -2.81 -3.73
C THR A 46 5.03 -4.06 -4.08
N ILE A 47 4.56 -5.20 -3.59
CA ILE A 47 4.80 -6.47 -4.28
C ILE A 47 4.24 -6.27 -5.69
N SER A 48 5.11 -6.47 -6.68
CA SER A 48 4.97 -6.13 -8.09
C SER A 48 3.54 -6.24 -8.65
N THR A 49 3.08 -5.13 -9.23
CA THR A 49 1.89 -5.01 -10.10
C THR A 49 1.87 -5.99 -11.29
N GLU A 50 2.95 -6.72 -11.53
CA GLU A 50 3.05 -7.77 -12.57
C GLU A 50 2.28 -9.05 -12.19
N TYR A 51 2.17 -9.41 -10.89
CA TYR A 51 1.47 -10.63 -10.47
C TYR A 51 -0.07 -10.50 -10.50
N THR A 52 -0.58 -9.28 -10.29
CA THR A 52 -2.02 -8.99 -10.30
C THR A 52 -2.61 -8.92 -11.71
N GLN A 53 -1.80 -8.64 -12.73
CA GLN A 53 -2.28 -8.69 -14.13
C GLN A 53 -2.55 -10.13 -14.61
N GLN A 54 -1.88 -11.13 -14.02
CA GLN A 54 -2.05 -12.53 -14.40
C GLN A 54 -3.13 -13.27 -13.60
N ASN A 55 -3.61 -12.69 -12.49
CA ASN A 55 -4.62 -13.31 -11.64
C ASN A 55 -5.66 -12.26 -11.23
N PRO A 56 -6.79 -12.14 -11.96
CA PRO A 56 -7.80 -11.10 -11.71
C PRO A 56 -8.47 -11.21 -10.33
N HIS A 57 -8.33 -12.36 -9.68
CA HIS A 57 -8.83 -12.61 -8.33
C HIS A 57 -7.83 -12.25 -7.22
N LEU A 58 -6.56 -11.98 -7.54
CA LEU A 58 -5.60 -11.50 -6.55
C LEU A 58 -5.66 -9.98 -6.46
N GLN A 59 -5.96 -9.47 -5.27
CA GLN A 59 -6.04 -8.04 -4.99
C GLN A 59 -5.11 -7.70 -3.82
N ASN A 60 -4.48 -6.54 -3.85
CA ASN A 60 -3.83 -5.98 -2.66
C ASN A 60 -4.80 -4.98 -2.00
N LYS A 61 -5.17 -5.22 -0.75
CA LYS A 61 -5.99 -4.31 0.06
C LYS A 61 -5.19 -3.93 1.31
N ASP A 62 -4.78 -2.66 1.40
CA ASP A 62 -4.04 -2.12 2.54
C ASP A 62 -2.77 -2.90 2.93
N GLY A 63 -2.04 -3.44 1.94
CA GLY A 63 -0.83 -4.24 2.18
C GLY A 63 -1.10 -5.71 2.47
N ILE A 64 -2.37 -6.14 2.44
CA ILE A 64 -2.77 -7.53 2.57
C ILE A 64 -3.03 -8.11 1.18
N LEU A 65 -2.41 -9.25 0.89
CA LEU A 65 -2.72 -10.02 -0.31
C LEU A 65 -4.05 -10.75 -0.09
N VAL A 66 -5.08 -10.32 -0.82
CA VAL A 66 -6.44 -10.85 -0.77
C VAL A 66 -6.71 -11.64 -2.03
N ILE A 67 -7.30 -12.82 -1.87
CA ILE A 67 -7.83 -13.60 -2.98
C ILE A 67 -9.35 -13.48 -2.94
N GLU A 68 -9.93 -13.00 -4.03
CA GLU A 68 -11.37 -12.97 -4.23
C GLU A 68 -11.86 -14.39 -4.53
N THR A 69 -12.50 -15.01 -3.54
CA THR A 69 -13.09 -16.35 -3.65
C THR A 69 -14.62 -16.24 -3.68
N ALA A 70 -15.28 -17.32 -4.11
CA ALA A 70 -16.72 -17.45 -3.90
C ALA A 70 -17.07 -17.28 -2.40
N THR A 71 -18.23 -16.72 -2.12
CA THR A 71 -18.72 -16.57 -0.75
C THR A 71 -18.96 -17.96 -0.15
N LEU A 72 -18.54 -18.14 1.10
CA LEU A 72 -18.71 -19.41 1.83
C LEU A 72 -20.03 -19.42 2.60
N ASP A 73 -21.07 -18.76 2.07
CA ASP A 73 -22.36 -18.56 2.74
C ASP A 73 -23.08 -19.87 3.10
N GLN A 74 -22.68 -20.97 2.45
CA GLN A 74 -23.22 -22.31 2.66
C GLN A 74 -22.39 -23.14 3.66
N ILE A 75 -21.24 -22.64 4.13
CA ILE A 75 -20.39 -23.35 5.09
C ILE A 75 -20.70 -22.86 6.49
N ASN A 76 -21.32 -23.74 7.30
CA ASN A 76 -21.34 -23.55 8.73
C ASN A 76 -20.01 -24.00 9.33
N PHE A 77 -19.13 -23.04 9.62
CA PHE A 77 -17.81 -23.33 10.19
C PHE A 77 -17.88 -24.01 11.55
N ASN A 78 -18.93 -23.78 12.35
CA ASN A 78 -19.08 -24.44 13.64
C ASN A 78 -19.32 -25.94 13.47
N ASP A 79 -20.23 -26.31 12.56
CA ASP A 79 -20.52 -27.72 12.27
C ASP A 79 -19.28 -28.43 11.71
N LEU A 80 -18.53 -27.76 10.82
CA LEU A 80 -17.27 -28.29 10.28
C LEU A 80 -16.21 -28.51 11.37
N ILE A 81 -16.05 -27.55 12.29
CA ILE A 81 -15.09 -27.65 13.38
C ILE A 81 -15.48 -28.78 14.35
N ASP A 82 -16.77 -28.91 14.65
CA ASP A 82 -17.25 -29.96 15.54
C ASP A 82 -17.11 -31.35 14.91
N GLN A 83 -17.34 -31.47 13.60
CA GLN A 83 -17.05 -32.70 12.86
C GLN A 83 -15.55 -33.06 12.92
N LEU A 84 -14.66 -32.11 12.63
CA LEU A 84 -13.20 -32.36 12.66
C LEU A 84 -12.70 -32.74 14.06
N ARG A 85 -13.28 -32.17 15.13
CA ARG A 85 -12.97 -32.55 16.51
C ARG A 85 -13.43 -33.97 16.80
N ALA A 86 -14.66 -34.33 16.41
CA ALA A 86 -15.19 -35.67 16.59
C ALA A 86 -14.35 -36.73 15.84
N GLU A 87 -13.94 -36.43 14.60
CA GLU A 87 -13.07 -37.29 13.81
C GLU A 87 -11.71 -37.48 14.49
N ARG A 88 -11.06 -36.40 14.93
CA ARG A 88 -9.79 -36.46 15.67
C ARG A 88 -9.92 -37.28 16.96
N ASP A 89 -10.98 -37.06 17.73
CA ASP A 89 -11.19 -37.75 19.00
C ASP A 89 -11.45 -39.25 18.76
N GLN A 90 -12.09 -39.61 17.64
CA GLN A 90 -12.25 -41.00 17.19
C GLN A 90 -10.92 -41.63 16.76
N GLU A 91 -10.08 -40.91 16.02
CA GLU A 91 -8.73 -41.38 15.64
C GLU A 91 -7.83 -41.61 16.87
N GLN A 92 -7.98 -40.80 17.92
CA GLN A 92 -7.25 -40.94 19.18
C GLN A 92 -7.75 -42.10 20.07
N LEU A 93 -8.98 -42.59 19.86
CA LEU A 93 -9.53 -43.77 20.54
C LEU A 93 -9.15 -45.09 19.85
N CYS A 94 -8.67 -45.04 18.60
CA CYS A 94 -8.23 -46.21 17.81
C CYS A 94 -6.71 -46.44 17.85
N LEU A 95 -5.96 -45.71 18.69
CA LEU A 95 -4.55 -45.90 19.03
C LEU A 95 -4.41 -46.45 20.46
#